data_AF-A0A660SIK2-F1
#
_entry.id   AF-A0A660SIK2-F1
#
_cell.length_a   1.000
_cell.length_b   1.000
_cell.length_c   1.000
_cell.angle_alpha   90.00
_cell.angle_beta   90.00
_cell.angle_gamma   90.00
#
_symmetry.space_group_name_H-M   'P 1'
#
loop_
_entity.id
_entity.type
_entity.pdbx_description
1 polymer ?
#
loop_
_entity_poly.entity_id
_entity_poly.type
_entity_poly.pdbx_seq_one_letter_code
_entity_poly.pdbx_strand_id
1 'polypeptide(L)' 'QDILGLGSEARFNTPGTLGGNWRWRIKKHSLTPEKSSELRELTLIYGRRGRNN' A
#
# COMPACT_ATOMS: atom_id res chain seq x y z
N GLN A 1 2.95 1.13 -1.05
CA GLN A 1 2.81 2.44 -1.74
C GLN A 1 1.68 2.36 -2.74
N ASP A 2 1.57 1.23 -3.44
CA ASP A 2 0.65 0.99 -4.55
C ASP A 2 -0.83 1.14 -4.21
N ILE A 3 -1.29 0.63 -3.05
CA ILE A 3 -2.67 0.85 -2.58
C ILE A 3 -2.99 2.34 -2.46
N LEU A 4 -2.00 3.15 -2.06
CA LEU A 4 -2.12 4.61 -1.93
C LEU A 4 -1.90 5.35 -3.26
N GLY A 5 -1.52 4.65 -4.34
CA GLY A 5 -1.22 5.24 -5.64
C GLY A 5 -0.02 6.19 -5.66
N LEU A 6 0.95 6.01 -4.75
CA LEU A 6 2.11 6.90 -4.63
C LEU A 6 3.23 6.56 -5.62
N GLY A 7 3.98 7.58 -6.03
CA GLY A 7 5.08 7.49 -6.98
C GLY A 7 6.44 7.19 -6.34
N SER A 8 7.52 7.55 -7.04
CA SER A 8 8.90 7.30 -6.62
C SER A 8 9.29 7.99 -5.32
N GLU A 9 8.62 9.07 -4.92
CA GLU A 9 8.80 9.73 -3.63
C GLU A 9 8.51 8.81 -2.44
N ALA A 10 7.70 7.79 -2.68
CA ALA A 10 7.35 6.81 -1.67
C ALA A 10 8.26 5.58 -1.69
N ARG A 11 9.24 5.48 -2.59
CA ARG A 11 10.12 4.30 -2.74
C ARG A 11 10.80 3.93 -1.42
N PHE A 12 10.73 2.64 -1.07
CA PHE A 12 11.30 2.15 0.19
C PHE A 12 12.82 1.99 0.14
N ASN A 13 13.36 1.47 -0.97
CA ASN A 13 14.78 1.23 -1.15
C ASN A 13 15.19 1.40 -2.62
N THR A 14 16.38 1.95 -2.85
CA THR A 14 17.09 1.94 -4.12
C THR A 14 18.37 1.12 -3.94
N PRO A 15 18.44 -0.13 -4.45
CA PRO A 15 19.64 -0.95 -4.34
C PRO A 15 20.89 -0.24 -4.87
N GLY A 16 22.01 -0.42 -4.19
CA GLY A 16 23.29 0.19 -4.59
C GLY A 16 23.51 1.63 -4.12
N THR A 17 22.59 2.23 -3.35
CA THR A 17 22.80 3.56 -2.75
C THR A 17 23.14 3.46 -1.26
N LEU A 18 24.08 4.31 -0.82
CA LEU A 18 24.54 4.34 0.58
C LEU A 18 23.64 5.18 1.50
N GLY A 19 22.64 5.88 0.94
CA GLY A 19 21.82 6.82 1.70
C GLY A 19 20.42 6.96 1.14
N GLY A 20 19.50 7.33 2.02
CA GLY A 20 18.17 7.75 1.67
C GLY A 20 17.07 6.67 1.67
N ASN A 21 17.47 5.39 1.81
CA ASN A 21 16.61 4.21 1.87
C ASN A 21 15.96 4.04 3.24
N TRP A 22 14.91 3.21 3.33
CA TRP A 22 14.22 2.77 4.55
C TRP A 22 13.51 3.88 5.35
N ARG A 23 13.52 5.11 4.83
CA ARG A 23 12.96 6.30 5.47
C ARG A 23 11.47 6.50 5.24
N TRP A 24 10.91 5.92 4.17
CA TRP A 24 9.50 6.16 3.86
C TRP A 24 8.59 5.67 5.00
N ARG A 25 7.58 6.49 5.29
CA ARG A 25 6.55 6.25 6.30
C ARG A 25 5.22 6.70 5.73
N ILE A 26 4.17 5.98 6.09
CA ILE A 26 2.80 6.35 5.76
C ILE A 26 2.39 7.61 6.52
N LYS A 27 1.61 8.50 5.90
CA LYS A 27 1.03 9.64 6.61
C LYS A 27 -0.18 9.18 7.42
N LYS A 28 -0.40 9.77 8.59
CA LYS A 28 -1.42 9.39 9.57
C LYS A 28 -2.82 9.18 8.97
N HIS A 29 -3.20 9.97 7.96
CA HIS A 29 -4.53 9.98 7.36
C HIS A 29 -4.59 9.40 5.94
N SER A 30 -3.53 8.70 5.49
CA SER A 30 -3.51 8.13 4.13
C SER A 30 -4.34 6.85 3.97
N LEU A 31 -4.60 6.11 5.05
CA LEU A 31 -5.48 4.94 5.01
C LEU A 31 -6.92 5.38 5.28
N THR A 32 -7.65 5.66 4.21
CA THR A 32 -9.04 6.11 4.31
C THR A 32 -10.03 4.94 4.20
N PRO A 33 -11.28 5.11 4.67
CA PRO A 33 -12.33 4.09 4.51
C PRO A 33 -12.58 3.70 3.05
N GLU A 34 -12.44 4.64 2.12
CA GLU A 34 -12.61 4.43 0.68
C GLU A 34 -11.55 3.45 0.16
N LYS A 35 -10.28 3.62 0.58
CA LYS A 35 -9.19 2.73 0.19
C LYS A 35 -9.35 1.31 0.71
N SER A 36 -9.89 1.17 1.92
CA SER A 36 -10.25 -0.14 2.49
C SER A 36 -11.39 -0.80 1.69
N SER A 37 -12.39 -0.01 1.29
CA SER A 37 -13.55 -0.48 0.53
C SER A 37 -13.15 -0.96 -0.87
N GLU A 38 -12.34 -0.16 -1.58
CA GLU A 38 -11.78 -0.52 -2.90
C GLU A 38 -10.99 -1.84 -2.83
N LEU A 39 -10.09 -1.97 -1.85
CA LEU A 39 -9.30 -3.20 -1.68
C LEU A 39 -10.21 -4.41 -1.37
N ARG A 40 -11.24 -4.23 -0.53
CA ARG A 40 -12.21 -5.26 -0.19
C ARG A 40 -12.98 -5.72 -1.43
N GLU A 41 -13.45 -4.81 -2.26
CA GLU A 41 -14.16 -5.13 -3.51
C GLU A 41 -13.28 -5.96 -4.46
N LEU A 42 -12.01 -5.56 -4.64
CA LEU A 42 -11.05 -6.34 -5.43
C LEU A 42 -10.87 -7.76 -4.85
N THR A 43 -10.78 -7.91 -3.52
CA THR A 43 -10.66 -9.24 -2.92
C THR A 43 -11.90 -10.11 -3.12
N LEU A 44 -13.09 -9.50 -3.21
CA LEU A 44 -14.34 -10.21 -3.48
C LEU A 44 -14.39 -10.66 -4.95
N ILE A 45 -14.14 -9.74 -5.89
CA ILE A 45 -14.17 -10.00 -7.33
C ILE A 45 -13.22 -11.14 -7.71
N TYR A 46 -12.01 -11.15 -7.13
CA TYR A 46 -10.99 -12.15 -7.45
C TYR A 46 -10.94 -13.33 -6.47
N GLY A 47 -11.95 -13.50 -5.61
CA GLY A 47 -12.06 -14.67 -4.73
C GLY A 47 -10.93 -14.79 -3.68
N ARG A 48 -10.31 -13.68 -3.29
CA ARG A 48 -9.23 -13.61 -2.29
C ARG A 48 -9.72 -13.25 -0.89
N ARG A 49 -11.04 -13.11 -0.69
CA ARG A 49 -11.61 -13.03 0.65
C ARG A 49 -11.41 -14.38 1.34
N GLY A 50 -10.58 -14.41 2.39
CA GLY A 50 -10.38 -15.60 3.22
C GLY A 50 -11.72 -16.21 3.62
N ARG A 51 -11.80 -17.54 3.68
CA ARG A 51 -13.03 -18.22 4.11
C ARG A 51 -13.34 -17.77 5.53
N ASN A 52 -14.54 -17.21 5.73
CA ASN A 52 -15.10 -17.09 7.06
C ASN A 52 -15.36 -18.53 7.51
N ASN A 53 -14.60 -19.00 8.50
CA ASN A 53 -14.88 -20.26 9.19
C ASN A 53 -16.07 -20.06 10.12
#